data_AF-A0A9X4BZU2-F1
#
_entry.id   AF-A0A9X4BZU2-F1
#
_cell.length_a   1.000
_cell.length_b   1.000
_cell.length_c   1.000
_cell.angle_alpha   90.00
_cell.angle_beta   90.00
_cell.angle_gamma   90.00
#
_symmetry.space_group_name_H-M   'P 1'
#
loop_
_entity.id
_entity.type
_entity.pdbx_description
1 polymer ?
#
loop_
_entity_poly.entity_id
_entity_poly.type
_entity_poly.pdbx_seq_one_letter_code
_entity_poly.pdbx_strand_id
1 'polypeptide(L)'
;METWKESQLKQLTFAKGIDTAYPILLRFAENLGFNFCAVTVAMPQQVTSINTLQINNYPEEWNRQYEQRKFSSIDPITAHCNQSMMPIVWNETLYEKAPHVWQALQEQGLQHGWSQSFHHKESGLCSILSLARKHCPISPLELYEHFGYIFYAASHLSELFARTLPKQSMKPDQPHLSPRELEVLQLSAGGKTAYEISKILSLSERTVNYHVQNVIEKLNVCNKISAVIAAARAGII
;
A
#
# COMPACT_ATOMS: atom_id res chain seq x y z
N MET A 1 7.07 27.77 20.17
CA MET A 1 6.59 26.41 19.87
C MET A 1 5.17 26.55 19.37
N GLU A 2 4.89 26.16 18.14
CA GLU A 2 3.58 26.39 17.51
C GLU A 2 2.50 25.51 18.16
N THR A 3 1.80 26.06 19.15
CA THR A 3 0.79 25.38 19.96
C THR A 3 -0.33 24.74 19.15
N TRP A 4 -0.60 25.27 17.95
CA TRP A 4 -1.60 24.74 17.04
C TRP A 4 -1.22 23.36 16.48
N LYS A 5 0.07 23.12 16.18
CA LYS A 5 0.53 21.82 15.65
C LYS A 5 0.27 20.71 16.65
N GLU A 6 0.71 20.92 17.89
CA GLU A 6 0.50 19.95 18.97
C GLU A 6 -0.99 19.71 19.23
N SER A 7 -1.81 20.76 19.22
CA SER A 7 -3.26 20.65 19.40
C SER A 7 -3.92 19.80 18.32
N GLN A 8 -3.64 20.06 17.04
CA GLN A 8 -4.24 19.32 15.93
C GLN A 8 -3.73 17.88 15.85
N LEU A 9 -2.45 17.64 16.12
CA LEU A 9 -1.91 16.28 16.19
C LEU A 9 -2.58 15.47 17.31
N LYS A 10 -2.77 16.07 18.50
CA LYS A 10 -3.55 15.42 19.58
C LYS A 10 -4.97 15.09 19.15
N GLN A 11 -5.67 16.01 18.47
CA GLN A 11 -7.02 15.76 17.97
C GLN A 11 -7.05 14.59 16.97
N LEU A 12 -6.07 14.51 16.06
CA LEU A 12 -5.92 13.38 15.13
C LEU A 12 -5.68 12.06 15.86
N THR A 13 -4.83 12.04 16.89
CA THR A 13 -4.54 10.84 17.69
C THR A 13 -5.79 10.25 18.33
N PHE A 14 -6.72 11.11 18.80
CA PHE A 14 -7.95 10.69 19.49
C PHE A 14 -9.16 10.54 18.57
N ALA A 15 -9.04 10.87 17.29
CA ALA A 15 -10.11 10.68 16.33
C ALA A 15 -10.42 9.18 16.16
N LYS A 16 -11.71 8.82 16.22
CA LYS A 16 -12.14 7.41 16.20
C LYS A 16 -12.67 6.95 14.84
N GLY A 17 -12.85 7.87 13.90
CA GLY A 17 -13.36 7.57 12.57
C GLY A 17 -12.84 8.53 11.53
N ILE A 18 -12.92 8.09 10.27
CA ILE A 18 -12.47 8.83 9.09
C ILE A 18 -13.16 10.18 9.00
N ASP A 19 -14.48 10.21 9.18
CA ASP A 19 -15.30 11.42 9.05
C ASP A 19 -14.88 12.52 10.03
N THR A 20 -14.30 12.14 11.18
CA THR A 20 -13.75 13.08 12.16
C THR A 20 -12.29 13.41 11.90
N ALA A 21 -11.49 12.45 11.45
CA ALA A 21 -10.05 12.59 11.30
C ALA A 21 -9.66 13.37 10.03
N TYR A 22 -10.36 13.14 8.92
CA TYR A 22 -10.05 13.80 7.65
C TYR A 22 -10.22 15.34 7.71
N PRO A 23 -11.30 15.92 8.27
CA PRO A 23 -11.41 17.37 8.40
C PRO A 23 -10.28 18.00 9.24
N ILE A 24 -9.81 17.29 10.28
CA ILE A 24 -8.68 17.77 11.10
C ILE A 24 -7.39 17.77 10.28
N LEU A 25 -7.14 16.69 9.51
CA LEU A 25 -6.00 16.61 8.60
C LEU A 25 -6.06 17.68 7.52
N LEU A 26 -7.22 17.90 6.91
CA LEU A 26 -7.39 18.91 5.87
C LEU A 26 -7.02 20.30 6.41
N ARG A 27 -7.55 20.66 7.58
CA ARG A 27 -7.20 21.92 8.23
C ARG A 27 -5.72 22.00 8.63
N PHE A 28 -5.13 20.87 9.01
CA PHE A 28 -3.68 20.80 9.30
C PHE A 28 -2.86 21.07 8.03
N ALA A 29 -3.25 20.48 6.90
CA ALA A 29 -2.62 20.71 5.60
C ALA A 29 -2.78 22.16 5.12
N GLU A 30 -3.96 22.76 5.31
CA GLU A 30 -4.22 24.19 5.02
C GLU A 30 -3.32 25.11 5.83
N ASN A 31 -3.13 24.83 7.13
CA ASN A 31 -2.22 25.59 7.99
C ASN A 31 -0.75 25.46 7.57
N LEU A 32 -0.39 24.37 6.87
CA LEU A 32 0.93 24.17 6.26
C LEU A 32 1.03 24.75 4.83
N GLY A 33 -0.03 25.39 4.34
CA GLY A 33 -0.04 26.03 3.01
C GLY A 33 -0.45 25.13 1.86
N PHE A 34 -1.05 23.97 2.13
CA PHE A 34 -1.61 23.08 1.11
C PHE A 34 -3.10 23.33 0.92
N ASN A 35 -3.53 23.53 -0.33
CA ASN A 35 -4.93 23.75 -0.65
C ASN A 35 -5.71 22.45 -0.77
N PHE A 36 -4.99 21.36 -1.06
CA PHE A 36 -5.58 20.10 -1.46
C PHE A 36 -4.98 18.95 -0.65
N CYS A 37 -5.84 18.03 -0.22
CA CYS A 37 -5.50 16.88 0.60
C CYS A 37 -6.36 15.70 0.18
N ALA A 38 -5.73 14.61 -0.24
CA ALA A 38 -6.39 13.36 -0.61
C ALA A 38 -5.81 12.19 0.16
N VAL A 39 -6.67 11.31 0.67
CA VAL A 39 -6.30 10.01 1.22
C VAL A 39 -6.96 8.94 0.39
N THR A 40 -6.16 7.99 -0.10
CA THR A 40 -6.63 6.82 -0.85
C THR A 40 -6.10 5.58 -0.18
N VAL A 41 -6.94 4.58 0.03
CA VAL A 41 -6.53 3.26 0.51
C VAL A 41 -7.02 2.22 -0.48
N ALA A 42 -6.08 1.46 -1.04
CA ALA A 42 -6.35 0.47 -2.06
C ALA A 42 -5.42 -0.73 -1.91
N MET A 43 -5.81 -1.84 -2.51
CA MET A 43 -4.93 -2.99 -2.66
C MET A 43 -4.14 -2.87 -3.98
N PRO A 44 -2.79 -2.82 -3.95
CA PRO A 44 -1.97 -2.64 -5.15
C PRO A 44 -2.17 -3.71 -6.24
N GLN A 45 -2.57 -4.92 -5.84
CA GLN A 45 -2.66 -6.10 -6.73
C GLN A 45 -4.06 -6.32 -7.34
N GLN A 46 -5.10 -5.60 -6.90
CA GLN A 46 -6.43 -5.67 -7.49
C GLN A 46 -6.66 -4.48 -8.42
N VAL A 47 -6.68 -4.74 -9.74
CA VAL A 47 -7.00 -3.76 -10.79
C VAL A 47 -8.49 -3.35 -10.79
N THR A 48 -9.31 -4.00 -9.97
CA THR A 48 -10.75 -3.76 -9.85
C THR A 48 -11.07 -2.78 -8.73
N SER A 49 -11.84 -1.74 -9.04
CA SER A 49 -12.30 -0.63 -8.18
C SER A 49 -13.11 -1.03 -6.93
N ILE A 50 -13.30 -2.32 -6.67
CA ILE A 50 -14.30 -2.83 -5.72
C ILE A 50 -13.89 -2.57 -4.25
N ASN A 51 -12.61 -2.29 -3.97
CA ASN A 51 -12.08 -2.10 -2.61
C ASN A 51 -11.19 -0.85 -2.46
N THR A 52 -11.40 0.19 -3.26
CA THR A 52 -10.69 1.47 -3.08
C THR A 52 -11.54 2.42 -2.27
N LEU A 53 -11.00 2.88 -1.13
CA LEU A 53 -11.62 3.94 -0.34
C LEU A 53 -10.83 5.22 -0.55
N GLN A 54 -11.50 6.27 -1.04
CA GLN A 54 -10.89 7.56 -1.31
C GLN A 54 -11.70 8.68 -0.66
N ILE A 55 -11.00 9.61 0.01
CA ILE A 55 -11.56 10.87 0.50
C ILE A 55 -10.63 12.01 0.11
N ASN A 56 -11.16 13.09 -0.45
CA ASN A 56 -10.36 14.24 -0.87
C ASN A 56 -11.21 15.51 -0.99
N ASN A 57 -10.54 16.66 -1.11
CA ASN A 57 -11.13 17.96 -1.42
C ASN A 57 -10.70 18.47 -2.81
N TYR A 58 -10.30 17.58 -3.71
CA TYR A 58 -9.94 17.95 -5.08
C TYR A 58 -11.20 18.42 -5.83
N PRO A 59 -11.06 19.22 -6.90
CA PRO A 59 -12.20 19.63 -7.71
C PRO A 59 -13.01 18.42 -8.19
N GLU A 60 -14.34 18.52 -8.17
CA GLU A 60 -15.22 17.41 -8.59
C GLU A 60 -14.94 16.96 -10.03
N GLU A 61 -14.60 17.92 -10.91
CA GLU A 61 -14.24 17.64 -12.29
C GLU A 61 -12.95 16.82 -12.39
N TRP A 62 -11.95 17.08 -11.54
CA TRP A 62 -10.75 16.25 -11.47
C TRP A 62 -11.10 14.80 -11.09
N ASN A 63 -11.89 14.62 -10.02
CA ASN A 63 -12.28 13.27 -9.55
C ASN A 63 -13.03 12.50 -10.65
N ARG A 64 -13.96 13.17 -11.34
CA ARG A 64 -14.69 12.60 -12.48
C ARG A 64 -13.76 12.18 -13.62
N GLN A 65 -12.83 13.05 -14.01
CA GLN A 65 -11.88 12.74 -15.08
C GLN A 65 -10.94 11.60 -14.71
N TYR A 66 -10.44 11.58 -13.47
CA TYR A 66 -9.53 10.55 -12.96
C TYR A 66 -10.17 9.16 -13.04
N GLU A 67 -11.44 9.05 -12.65
CA GLU A 67 -12.22 7.82 -12.73
C GLU A 67 -12.53 7.41 -14.18
N GLN A 68 -13.11 8.32 -14.97
CA GLN A 68 -13.53 8.03 -16.36
C GLN A 68 -12.37 7.61 -17.24
N ARG A 69 -11.21 8.26 -17.08
CA ARG A 69 -10.01 8.00 -17.87
C ARG A 69 -9.10 6.93 -17.25
N LYS A 70 -9.49 6.36 -16.09
CA LYS A 70 -8.75 5.33 -15.35
C LYS A 70 -7.29 5.72 -15.09
N PHE A 71 -7.06 6.97 -14.68
CA PHE A 71 -5.73 7.51 -14.46
C PHE A 71 -4.93 6.73 -13.41
N SER A 72 -5.58 6.08 -12.44
CA SER A 72 -4.91 5.20 -11.47
C SER A 72 -3.98 4.13 -12.08
N SER A 73 -4.27 3.66 -13.30
CA SER A 73 -3.49 2.63 -13.99
C SER A 73 -2.17 3.14 -14.60
N ILE A 74 -2.06 4.46 -14.80
CA ILE A 74 -0.95 5.12 -15.49
C ILE A 74 -0.31 6.24 -14.66
N ASP A 75 -0.89 6.55 -13.50
CA ASP A 75 -0.44 7.58 -12.58
C ASP A 75 0.90 7.15 -11.91
N PRO A 76 2.00 7.88 -12.16
CA PRO A 76 3.30 7.54 -11.59
C PRO A 76 3.34 7.65 -10.07
N ILE A 77 2.47 8.46 -9.46
CA ILE A 77 2.35 8.56 -8.00
C ILE A 77 1.81 7.26 -7.44
N THR A 78 0.71 6.77 -8.02
CA THR A 78 0.12 5.49 -7.62
C THR A 78 1.12 4.36 -7.83
N ALA A 79 1.83 4.33 -8.97
CA ALA A 79 2.85 3.32 -9.25
C ALA A 79 4.00 3.33 -8.23
N HIS A 80 4.55 4.49 -7.91
CA HIS A 80 5.62 4.64 -6.90
C HIS A 80 5.13 4.25 -5.50
N CYS A 81 4.00 4.80 -5.07
CA CYS A 81 3.46 4.59 -3.73
C CYS A 81 3.08 3.14 -3.47
N ASN A 82 2.71 2.37 -4.50
CA ASN A 82 2.46 0.93 -4.39
C ASN A 82 3.72 0.10 -4.14
N GLN A 83 4.91 0.63 -4.45
CA GLN A 83 6.19 -0.11 -4.39
C GLN A 83 7.14 0.43 -3.32
N SER A 84 6.97 1.68 -2.90
CA SER A 84 7.86 2.37 -1.97
C SER A 84 7.06 3.12 -0.92
N MET A 85 7.62 3.26 0.28
CA MET A 85 7.15 4.14 1.35
C MET A 85 7.94 5.46 1.42
N MET A 86 8.85 5.71 0.47
CA MET A 86 9.56 6.98 0.41
C MET A 86 8.66 8.11 -0.11
N PRO A 87 8.74 9.32 0.47
CA PRO A 87 8.00 10.47 -0.04
C PRO A 87 8.38 10.76 -1.49
N ILE A 88 7.38 11.15 -2.30
CA ILE A 88 7.59 11.55 -3.69
C ILE A 88 7.00 12.93 -3.96
N VAL A 89 7.83 13.84 -4.46
CA VAL A 89 7.42 15.20 -4.86
C VAL A 89 7.04 15.20 -6.34
N TRP A 90 5.91 15.80 -6.65
CA TRP A 90 5.37 15.87 -8.01
C TRP A 90 6.17 16.87 -8.83
N ASN A 91 6.59 16.47 -10.02
CA ASN A 91 7.29 17.32 -10.97
C ASN A 91 7.05 16.81 -12.39
N GLU A 92 7.29 17.66 -13.39
CA GLU A 92 7.05 17.31 -14.79
C GLU A 92 7.82 16.07 -15.25
N THR A 93 9.09 15.93 -14.82
CA THR A 93 9.93 14.77 -15.17
C THR A 93 9.32 13.45 -14.70
N LEU A 94 8.68 13.43 -13.53
CA LEU A 94 7.99 12.25 -13.01
C LEU A 94 6.84 11.79 -13.92
N TYR A 95 6.20 12.73 -14.60
CA TYR A 95 5.07 12.49 -15.51
C TYR A 95 5.47 12.44 -16.98
N GLU A 96 6.77 12.31 -17.32
CA GLU A 96 7.24 12.23 -18.71
C GLU A 96 6.51 11.13 -19.52
N LYS A 97 6.19 10.01 -18.88
CA LYS A 97 5.44 8.89 -19.48
C LYS A 97 3.92 9.05 -19.44
N ALA A 98 3.41 10.04 -18.73
CA ALA A 98 1.99 10.33 -18.56
C ALA A 98 1.69 11.85 -18.63
N PRO A 99 2.11 12.55 -19.70
CA PRO A 99 2.06 14.02 -19.77
C PRO A 99 0.62 14.57 -19.73
N HIS A 100 -0.35 13.78 -20.22
CA HIS A 100 -1.76 14.14 -20.18
C HIS A 100 -2.35 14.12 -18.76
N VAL A 101 -1.84 13.26 -17.86
CA VAL A 101 -2.24 13.27 -16.44
C VAL A 101 -1.67 14.53 -15.78
N TRP A 102 -0.41 14.85 -16.07
CA TRP A 102 0.22 16.07 -15.58
C TRP A 102 -0.54 17.32 -16.00
N GLN A 103 -0.85 17.45 -17.30
CA GLN A 103 -1.60 18.59 -17.81
C GLN A 103 -2.96 18.74 -17.11
N ALA A 104 -3.70 17.62 -16.96
CA ALA A 104 -5.00 17.65 -16.30
C ALA A 104 -4.90 18.04 -14.81
N LEU A 105 -3.83 17.65 -14.09
CA LEU A 105 -3.57 18.14 -12.73
C LEU A 105 -3.35 19.66 -12.71
N GLN A 106 -2.55 20.18 -13.64
CA GLN A 106 -2.23 21.61 -13.71
C GLN A 106 -3.48 22.46 -13.98
N GLU A 107 -4.36 22.02 -14.88
CA GLU A 107 -5.63 22.68 -15.23
C GLU A 107 -6.56 22.80 -14.01
N GLN A 108 -6.44 21.90 -13.04
CA GLN A 108 -7.24 21.86 -11.81
C GLN A 108 -6.54 22.58 -10.62
N GLY A 109 -5.35 23.12 -10.84
CA GLY A 109 -4.55 23.81 -9.81
C GLY A 109 -3.79 22.87 -8.87
N LEU A 110 -3.73 21.57 -9.16
CA LEU A 110 -2.98 20.56 -8.40
C LEU A 110 -1.50 20.57 -8.83
N GLN A 111 -0.83 21.71 -8.69
CA GLN A 111 0.43 22.00 -9.39
C GLN A 111 1.67 21.48 -8.67
N HIS A 112 1.74 21.73 -7.36
CA HIS A 112 2.88 21.35 -6.52
C HIS A 112 2.39 20.44 -5.42
N GLY A 113 2.75 19.17 -5.49
CA GLY A 113 2.31 18.20 -4.51
C GLY A 113 3.38 17.25 -4.05
N TRP A 114 3.09 16.58 -2.95
CA TRP A 114 3.88 15.51 -2.39
C TRP A 114 2.95 14.41 -1.91
N SER A 115 3.31 13.17 -2.23
CA SER A 115 2.62 11.97 -1.78
C SER A 115 3.47 11.11 -0.85
N GLN A 116 2.83 10.57 0.18
CA GLN A 116 3.41 9.67 1.17
C GLN A 116 2.56 8.40 1.25
N SER A 117 3.20 7.25 1.19
CA SER A 117 2.55 5.93 1.24
C SER A 117 2.82 5.17 2.54
N PHE A 118 1.89 4.28 2.88
CA PHE A 118 1.96 3.37 4.01
C PHE A 118 1.48 1.99 3.59
N HIS A 119 2.32 0.96 3.78
CA HIS A 119 1.99 -0.42 3.42
C HIS A 119 1.58 -1.20 4.66
N HIS A 120 0.37 -1.74 4.63
CA HIS A 120 -0.19 -2.57 5.69
C HIS A 120 0.12 -4.04 5.41
N LYS A 121 1.20 -4.56 5.99
CA LYS A 121 1.68 -5.92 5.70
C LYS A 121 0.63 -7.01 5.93
N GLU A 122 -0.20 -6.86 6.97
CA GLU A 122 -1.20 -7.88 7.32
C GLU A 122 -2.40 -7.92 6.37
N SER A 123 -2.84 -6.77 5.87
CA SER A 123 -4.00 -6.66 4.98
C SER A 123 -3.62 -6.59 3.50
N GLY A 124 -2.36 -6.33 3.17
CA GLY A 124 -1.90 -6.08 1.81
C GLY A 124 -2.37 -4.73 1.23
N LEU A 125 -2.94 -3.86 2.06
CA LEU A 125 -3.41 -2.54 1.65
C LEU A 125 -2.25 -1.55 1.56
N CYS A 126 -2.38 -0.59 0.64
CA CYS A 126 -1.53 0.58 0.53
C CYS A 126 -2.40 1.83 0.72
N SER A 127 -2.03 2.65 1.70
CA SER A 127 -2.60 3.98 1.89
C SER A 127 -1.69 5.02 1.28
N ILE A 128 -2.25 6.00 0.60
CA ILE A 128 -1.56 7.12 -0.04
C ILE A 128 -2.19 8.40 0.49
N LEU A 129 -1.39 9.25 1.13
CA LEU A 129 -1.73 10.64 1.41
C LEU A 129 -1.08 11.52 0.35
N SER A 130 -1.84 12.42 -0.25
CA SER A 130 -1.38 13.37 -1.24
C SER A 130 -1.77 14.79 -0.84
N LEU A 131 -0.76 15.65 -0.65
CA LEU A 131 -0.96 17.08 -0.43
C LEU A 131 -0.57 17.84 -1.68
N ALA A 132 -1.34 18.88 -2.04
CA ALA A 132 -1.02 19.73 -3.17
C ALA A 132 -1.43 21.19 -2.96
N ARG A 133 -0.77 22.09 -3.68
CA ARG A 133 -1.07 23.52 -3.70
C ARG A 133 -0.93 24.11 -5.10
N LYS A 134 -1.56 25.27 -5.27
CA LYS A 134 -1.58 26.03 -6.53
C LYS A 134 -0.32 26.82 -6.81
N HIS A 135 0.43 27.19 -5.77
CA HIS A 135 1.55 28.14 -5.90
C HIS A 135 2.78 27.62 -5.16
N CYS A 136 3.96 27.94 -5.70
CA CYS A 136 5.29 27.62 -5.18
C CYS A 136 5.63 26.11 -5.13
N PRO A 137 6.74 25.69 -5.75
CA PRO A 137 7.27 24.34 -5.58
C PRO A 137 7.54 24.01 -4.11
N ILE A 138 7.49 22.72 -3.76
CA ILE A 138 7.87 22.25 -2.42
C ILE A 138 9.39 22.11 -2.40
N SER A 139 10.06 22.86 -1.54
CA SER A 139 11.52 22.75 -1.40
C SER A 139 11.91 21.50 -0.61
N PRO A 140 13.13 20.95 -0.79
CA PRO A 140 13.60 19.84 0.05
C PRO A 140 13.63 20.15 1.54
N LEU A 141 13.90 21.42 1.91
CA LEU A 141 13.91 21.86 3.31
C LEU A 141 12.49 21.88 3.88
N GLU A 142 11.52 22.44 3.16
CA GLU A 142 10.10 22.44 3.55
C GLU A 142 9.57 21.02 3.71
N LEU A 143 9.90 20.13 2.76
CA LEU A 143 9.56 18.71 2.84
C LEU A 143 10.09 18.10 4.13
N TYR A 144 11.37 18.31 4.46
CA TYR A 144 11.99 17.82 5.68
C TYR A 144 11.32 18.37 6.94
N GLU A 145 11.05 19.67 7.00
CA GLU A 145 10.41 20.34 8.14
C GLU A 145 9.00 19.83 8.41
N HIS A 146 8.25 19.46 7.37
CA HIS A 146 6.87 18.99 7.49
C HIS A 146 6.75 17.47 7.54
N PHE A 147 7.83 16.74 7.21
CA PHE A 147 7.84 15.29 7.08
C PHE A 147 7.27 14.58 8.31
N GLY A 148 7.82 14.87 9.50
CA GLY A 148 7.43 14.18 10.72
C GLY A 148 5.96 14.36 11.08
N TYR A 149 5.42 15.57 10.90
CA TYR A 149 4.03 15.86 11.22
C TYR A 149 3.06 15.18 10.27
N ILE A 150 3.31 15.29 8.96
CA ILE A 150 2.48 14.67 7.93
C ILE A 150 2.58 13.16 8.01
N PHE A 151 3.78 12.60 8.21
CA PHE A 151 3.96 11.17 8.39
C PHE A 151 3.17 10.65 9.58
N TYR A 152 3.23 11.33 10.73
CA TYR A 152 2.46 10.96 11.91
C TYR A 152 0.95 11.00 11.65
N ALA A 153 0.44 12.13 11.15
CA ALA A 153 -0.98 12.33 10.86
C ALA A 153 -1.51 11.29 9.86
N ALA A 154 -0.74 11.04 8.79
CA ALA A 154 -1.10 10.11 7.74
C ALA A 154 -1.07 8.65 8.23
N SER A 155 -0.10 8.28 9.08
CA SER A 155 -0.03 6.92 9.64
C SER A 155 -1.25 6.60 10.51
N HIS A 156 -1.71 7.57 11.31
CA HIS A 156 -2.91 7.43 12.13
C HIS A 156 -4.18 7.28 11.28
N LEU A 157 -4.35 8.11 10.25
CA LEU A 157 -5.48 8.00 9.34
C LEU A 157 -5.45 6.68 8.58
N SER A 158 -4.29 6.32 8.05
CA SER A 158 -4.05 5.07 7.33
C SER A 158 -4.50 3.84 8.12
N GLU A 159 -4.19 3.79 9.41
CA GLU A 159 -4.63 2.74 10.33
C GLU A 159 -6.16 2.74 10.53
N LEU A 160 -6.78 3.92 10.69
CA LEU A 160 -8.25 4.02 10.78
C LEU A 160 -8.94 3.51 9.51
N PHE A 161 -8.44 3.89 8.33
CA PHE A 161 -8.98 3.40 7.05
C PHE A 161 -8.84 1.88 6.90
N ALA A 162 -7.67 1.34 7.22
CA ALA A 162 -7.42 -0.10 7.12
C ALA A 162 -8.36 -0.93 8.02
N ARG A 163 -8.83 -0.36 9.14
CA ARG A 163 -9.82 -1.00 10.03
C ARG A 163 -11.26 -0.93 9.51
N THR A 164 -11.58 0.11 8.74
CA THR A 164 -12.95 0.31 8.19
C THR A 164 -13.20 -0.51 6.93
N LEU A 165 -12.17 -0.74 6.12
CA LEU A 165 -12.27 -1.70 5.04
C LEU A 165 -12.55 -3.07 5.67
N PRO A 166 -13.47 -3.87 5.09
CA PRO A 166 -13.60 -5.24 5.52
C PRO A 166 -12.20 -5.83 5.49
N LYS A 167 -11.79 -6.49 6.58
CA LYS A 167 -10.75 -7.50 6.46
C LYS A 167 -11.34 -8.50 5.48
N GLN A 168 -11.20 -8.29 4.17
CA GLN A 168 -11.30 -9.37 3.23
C GLN A 168 -10.36 -10.39 3.84
N SER A 169 -10.94 -11.51 4.23
CA SER A 169 -10.24 -12.69 4.68
C SER A 169 -9.34 -13.11 3.54
N MET A 170 -8.21 -12.42 3.40
CA MET A 170 -7.12 -12.68 2.48
C MET A 170 -6.12 -13.63 3.11
N LYS A 171 -6.56 -14.35 4.14
CA LYS A 171 -6.30 -15.77 4.13
C LYS A 171 -7.47 -16.39 3.35
N PRO A 172 -7.36 -16.68 2.04
CA PRO A 172 -8.00 -17.90 1.57
C PRO A 172 -7.46 -18.96 2.52
N ASP A 173 -8.31 -19.53 3.41
CA ASP A 173 -7.95 -20.46 4.49
C ASP A 173 -6.49 -20.86 4.38
N GLN A 174 -5.57 -20.09 4.99
CA GLN A 174 -4.14 -20.31 4.73
C GLN A 174 -3.93 -21.78 5.00
N PRO A 175 -3.64 -22.60 3.97
CA PRO A 175 -3.78 -24.02 4.15
C PRO A 175 -2.83 -24.38 5.27
N HIS A 176 -3.38 -24.93 6.36
CA HIS A 176 -2.59 -25.27 7.52
C HIS A 176 -1.65 -26.40 7.09
N LEU A 177 -0.44 -26.00 6.68
CA LEU A 177 0.66 -26.90 6.47
C LEU A 177 1.09 -27.38 7.85
N SER A 178 1.20 -28.69 7.99
CA SER A 178 1.82 -29.28 9.17
C SER A 178 3.28 -28.82 9.26
N PRO A 179 3.89 -28.84 10.47
CA PRO A 179 5.30 -28.49 10.64
C PRO A 179 6.21 -29.27 9.67
N ARG A 180 5.87 -30.53 9.39
CA ARG A 180 6.66 -31.39 8.49
C ARG A 180 6.52 -31.01 7.02
N GLU A 181 5.32 -30.66 6.59
CA GLU A 181 5.07 -30.13 5.25
C GLU A 181 5.82 -28.81 5.03
N LEU A 182 5.88 -27.96 6.07
CA LEU A 182 6.63 -26.70 6.03
C LEU A 182 8.13 -26.94 5.89
N GLU A 183 8.71 -27.83 6.71
CA GLU A 183 10.13 -28.19 6.63
C GLU A 183 10.52 -28.73 5.25
N VAL A 184 9.71 -29.63 4.69
CA VAL A 184 9.93 -30.21 3.35
C VAL A 184 9.84 -29.13 2.27
N LEU A 185 8.89 -28.19 2.40
CA LEU A 185 8.70 -27.10 1.45
C LEU A 185 9.84 -26.07 1.52
N GLN A 186 10.33 -25.73 2.71
CA GLN A 186 11.48 -24.82 2.91
C GLN A 186 12.77 -25.39 2.31
N LEU A 187 13.05 -26.67 2.54
CA LEU A 187 14.22 -27.32 1.93
C LEU A 187 14.07 -27.41 0.41
N SER A 188 12.85 -27.64 -0.09
CA SER A 188 12.56 -27.62 -1.53
C SER A 188 12.78 -26.23 -2.14
N ALA A 189 12.42 -25.16 -1.42
CA ALA A 189 12.68 -23.78 -1.82
C ALA A 189 14.19 -23.46 -1.85
N GLY A 190 14.96 -24.08 -0.94
CA GLY A 190 16.42 -24.08 -0.96
C GLY A 190 17.06 -24.93 -2.07
N GLY A 191 16.28 -25.46 -3.01
CA GLY A 191 16.75 -26.23 -4.16
C GLY A 191 17.06 -27.70 -3.87
N LYS A 192 16.69 -28.23 -2.70
CA LYS A 192 16.96 -29.62 -2.34
C LYS A 192 16.07 -30.61 -3.09
N THR A 193 16.68 -31.73 -3.49
CA THR A 193 16.01 -32.89 -4.07
C THR A 193 15.29 -33.72 -3.00
N ALA A 194 14.33 -34.56 -3.40
CA ALA A 194 13.64 -35.44 -2.46
C ALA A 194 14.61 -36.36 -1.69
N TYR A 195 15.66 -36.83 -2.37
CA TYR A 195 16.78 -37.59 -1.78
C TYR A 195 17.51 -36.81 -0.70
N GLU A 196 17.98 -35.58 -1.00
CA GLU A 196 18.68 -34.76 -0.02
C GLU A 196 17.80 -34.42 1.18
N ILE A 197 16.54 -34.07 0.95
CA ILE A 197 15.56 -33.80 2.02
C ILE A 197 15.37 -35.05 2.89
N SER A 198 15.29 -36.23 2.27
CA SER A 198 15.20 -37.51 2.97
C SER A 198 16.39 -37.72 3.91
N LYS A 199 17.61 -37.37 3.48
CA LYS A 199 18.81 -37.46 4.32
C LYS A 199 18.82 -36.43 5.44
N ILE A 200 18.43 -35.18 5.16
CA ILE A 200 18.41 -34.09 6.14
C ILE A 200 17.38 -34.37 7.25
N LEU A 201 16.18 -34.83 6.86
CA LEU A 201 15.05 -35.00 7.77
C LEU A 201 14.94 -36.42 8.36
N SER A 202 15.86 -37.33 8.03
CA SER A 202 15.78 -38.76 8.39
C SER A 202 14.46 -39.41 7.97
N LEU A 203 14.06 -39.21 6.70
CA LEU A 203 12.85 -39.77 6.09
C LEU A 203 13.18 -40.65 4.88
N SER A 204 12.21 -41.45 4.45
CA SER A 204 12.23 -42.05 3.12
C SER A 204 11.89 -41.00 2.05
N GLU A 205 12.45 -41.14 0.83
CA GLU A 205 12.08 -40.27 -0.31
C GLU A 205 10.57 -40.33 -0.60
N ARG A 206 9.94 -41.50 -0.40
CA ARG A 206 8.49 -41.69 -0.52
C ARG A 206 7.73 -40.80 0.45
N THR A 207 8.18 -40.69 1.70
CA THR A 207 7.56 -39.83 2.72
C THR A 207 7.73 -38.34 2.39
N VAL A 208 8.89 -37.96 1.85
CA VAL A 208 9.12 -36.59 1.37
C VAL A 208 8.16 -36.26 0.22
N ASN A 209 8.04 -37.14 -0.77
CA ASN A 209 7.13 -36.95 -1.90
C ASN A 209 5.66 -36.90 -1.44
N TYR A 210 5.28 -37.68 -0.42
CA TYR A 210 3.96 -37.61 0.19
C TYR A 210 3.67 -36.23 0.79
N HIS A 211 4.61 -35.65 1.56
CA HIS A 211 4.45 -34.29 2.08
C HIS A 211 4.39 -33.24 0.96
N VAL A 212 5.20 -33.37 -0.09
CA VAL A 212 5.14 -32.47 -1.26
C VAL A 212 3.78 -32.55 -1.94
N GLN A 213 3.23 -33.74 -2.11
CA GLN A 213 1.91 -33.93 -2.72
C GLN A 213 0.81 -33.28 -1.87
N ASN A 214 0.83 -33.49 -0.56
CA ASN A 214 -0.12 -32.84 0.34
C ASN A 214 -0.03 -31.31 0.27
N VAL A 215 1.18 -30.75 0.19
CA VAL A 215 1.37 -29.30 0.03
C VAL A 215 0.79 -28.81 -1.30
N ILE A 216 1.01 -29.55 -2.39
CA ILE A 216 0.48 -29.22 -3.72
C ILE A 216 -1.06 -29.18 -3.69
N GLU A 217 -1.68 -30.19 -3.08
CA GLU A 217 -3.14 -30.27 -2.92
C GLU A 217 -3.68 -29.14 -2.03
N LYS A 218 -3.06 -28.93 -0.87
CA LYS A 218 -3.45 -27.88 0.09
C LYS A 218 -3.32 -26.48 -0.49
N LEU A 219 -2.29 -26.21 -1.29
CA LEU A 219 -2.09 -24.92 -1.96
C LEU A 219 -2.85 -24.81 -3.29
N ASN A 220 -3.56 -25.85 -3.73
CA ASN A 220 -4.29 -25.92 -4.98
C ASN A 220 -3.44 -25.53 -6.21
N VAL A 221 -2.25 -26.14 -6.32
CA VAL A 221 -1.29 -25.93 -7.41
C VAL A 221 -0.97 -27.23 -8.13
N CYS A 222 -0.22 -27.16 -9.22
CA CYS A 222 0.00 -28.33 -10.08
C CYS A 222 1.35 -29.05 -9.86
N ASN A 223 2.33 -28.41 -9.22
CA ASN A 223 3.65 -28.99 -9.03
C ASN A 223 4.42 -28.34 -7.86
N LYS A 224 5.56 -28.96 -7.49
CA LYS A 224 6.43 -28.53 -6.39
C LYS A 224 6.92 -27.09 -6.54
N ILE A 225 7.27 -26.67 -7.77
CA ILE A 225 7.79 -25.30 -8.01
C ILE A 225 6.66 -24.29 -7.82
N SER A 226 5.47 -24.57 -8.36
CA SER A 226 4.28 -23.75 -8.16
C SER A 226 3.91 -23.67 -6.67
N ALA A 227 4.08 -24.75 -5.91
CA ALA A 227 3.86 -24.76 -4.46
C ALA A 227 4.85 -23.86 -3.71
N VAL A 228 6.14 -23.91 -4.05
CA VAL A 228 7.16 -23.01 -3.48
C VAL A 228 6.83 -21.55 -3.80
N ILE A 229 6.51 -21.24 -5.06
CA ILE A 229 6.16 -19.87 -5.48
C ILE A 229 4.90 -19.37 -4.77
N ALA A 230 3.86 -20.20 -4.67
CA ALA A 230 2.62 -19.85 -3.99
C ALA A 230 2.87 -19.60 -2.50
N ALA A 231 3.64 -20.46 -1.84
CA ALA A 231 3.97 -20.31 -0.42
C ALA A 231 4.81 -19.06 -0.14
N ALA A 232 5.80 -18.74 -1.00
CA ALA A 232 6.59 -17.51 -0.88
C ALA A 232 5.75 -16.25 -1.09
N ARG A 233 4.85 -16.24 -2.10
CA ARG A 233 3.93 -15.12 -2.34
C ARG A 233 2.94 -14.92 -1.18
N ALA A 234 2.55 -16.00 -0.53
CA ALA A 234 1.65 -15.99 0.61
C ALA A 234 2.36 -15.72 1.96
N GLY A 235 3.69 -15.58 1.99
CA GLY A 235 4.47 -15.37 3.21
C GLY A 235 4.47 -16.56 4.17
N ILE A 236 4.25 -17.78 3.66
CA ILE A 236 4.28 -19.02 4.45
C ILE A 236 5.74 -19.48 4.70
N ILE A 237 6.63 -19.21 3.74
CA ILE A 237 8.07 -19.49 3.78
C ILE A 237 8.89 -18.29 3.32
#